data_AF-A0A353YY73-F1
#
_entry.id   AF-A0A353YY73-F1
#
_cell.length_a   1.000
_cell.length_b   1.000
_cell.length_c   1.000
_cell.angle_alpha   90.00
_cell.angle_beta   90.00
_cell.angle_gamma   90.00
#
_symmetry.space_group_name_H-M   'P 1'
#
loop_
_entity.id
_entity.type
_entity.pdbx_description
1 polymer ?
#
loop_
_entity_poly.entity_id
_entity_poly.type
_entity_poly.pdbx_seq_one_letter_code
_entity_poly.pdbx_strand_id
1 'polypeptide(L)' 'ATKEFNNSVEVFPSNIVAGLFGFKREQMFDLGVEQRENLDKAPEIKF' A
#
# COMPACT_ATOMS: atom_id res chain seq x y z
N ALA A 1 -0.77 -6.54 7.94
CA ALA A 1 0.27 -7.47 7.45
C ALA A 1 1.17 -6.85 6.36
N THR A 2 0.80 -6.83 5.07
CA THR A 2 1.71 -6.40 3.97
C THR A 2 2.22 -4.95 4.11
N LYS A 3 1.36 -4.03 4.58
CA LYS A 3 1.76 -2.63 4.84
C LYS A 3 2.81 -2.50 5.95
N GLU A 4 2.62 -3.22 7.04
CA GLU A 4 3.52 -3.18 8.20
C GLU A 4 4.86 -3.84 7.90
N PHE A 5 4.84 -4.94 7.14
CA PHE A 5 6.04 -5.61 6.65
C PHE A 5 6.88 -4.69 5.76
N ASN A 6 6.26 -4.06 4.76
CA ASN A 6 6.96 -3.12 3.86
C ASN A 6 7.53 -1.93 4.62
N ASN A 7 6.75 -1.35 5.55
CA ASN A 7 7.23 -0.29 6.40
C ASN A 7 8.43 -0.73 7.26
N SER A 8 8.43 -1.96 7.76
CA SER A 8 9.56 -2.51 8.53
C SER A 8 10.81 -2.72 7.66
N VAL A 9 10.65 -3.13 6.41
CA VAL A 9 11.76 -3.34 5.46
C VAL A 9 12.37 -2.02 4.96
N GLU A 10 11.59 -0.94 4.92
CA GLU A 10 12.02 0.34 4.33
C GLU A 10 12.48 1.39 5.38
N VAL A 11 12.09 1.25 6.65
CA VAL A 11 12.38 2.24 7.71
C VAL A 11 13.66 1.89 8.49
N PHE A 12 14.46 2.92 8.80
CA PHE A 12 15.63 2.79 9.67
C PHE A 12 15.23 2.45 11.12
N PRO A 13 15.96 1.55 11.82
CA PRO A 13 17.18 0.84 11.40
C PRO A 13 16.92 -0.51 10.72
N SER A 14 15.66 -0.95 10.66
CA SER A 14 15.26 -2.25 10.16
C SER A 14 15.63 -2.48 8.70
N ASN A 15 15.70 -1.42 7.88
CA ASN A 15 16.17 -1.48 6.50
C ASN A 15 17.61 -2.00 6.32
N ILE A 16 18.47 -1.85 7.34
CA ILE A 16 19.84 -2.40 7.32
C ILE A 16 19.79 -3.92 7.46
N VAL A 17 19.05 -4.41 8.44
CA VAL A 17 18.85 -5.85 8.66
C VAL A 17 18.11 -6.46 7.46
N ALA A 18 17.11 -5.75 6.93
CA ALA A 18 16.40 -6.15 5.73
C ALA A 18 17.34 -6.27 4.52
N GLY A 19 18.26 -5.34 4.33
CA GLY A 19 19.28 -5.41 3.29
C GLY A 19 20.27 -6.56 3.47
N LEU A 20 20.71 -6.82 4.71
CA LEU A 20 21.65 -7.91 5.05
C LEU A 20 21.04 -9.30 4.83
N PHE A 21 19.75 -9.48 5.12
CA PHE A 21 19.04 -10.76 4.98
C PHE A 21 18.21 -10.86 3.68
N GLY A 22 18.26 -9.85 2.82
CA GLY A 22 17.59 -9.85 1.51
C GLY A 22 16.07 -9.71 1.57
N PHE A 23 15.51 -9.19 2.66
CA PHE A 23 14.08 -8.87 2.73
C PHE A 23 13.75 -7.69 1.81
N LYS A 24 12.72 -7.85 0.97
CA LYS A 24 12.26 -6.85 0.01
C LYS A 24 10.79 -6.55 0.24
N ARG A 25 10.38 -5.31 -0.05
CA ARG A 25 8.97 -4.91 0.01
C ARG A 25 8.12 -5.83 -0.88
N GLU A 26 6.97 -6.23 -0.37
CA GLU A 26 5.94 -6.95 -1.11
C GLU A 26 5.08 -5.97 -1.92
N GLN A 27 4.47 -6.45 -3.00
CA GLN A 27 3.55 -5.65 -3.80
C GLN A 27 2.28 -5.39 -2.98
N MET A 28 2.00 -4.10 -2.71
CA MET A 28 0.75 -3.73 -2.07
C MET A 28 -0.39 -3.86 -3.06
N PHE A 29 -1.56 -4.29 -2.58
CA PHE A 29 -2.79 -4.20 -3.34
C PHE A 29 -3.11 -2.72 -3.55
N ASP A 30 -2.95 -2.25 -4.79
CA ASP A 30 -3.33 -0.91 -5.21
C ASP A 30 -4.67 -1.00 -5.94
N LEU A 31 -5.68 -0.28 -5.46
CA LEU A 31 -6.98 -0.13 -6.12
C LEU A 31 -6.87 0.72 -7.40
N GLY A 32 -5.68 1.26 -7.71
CA GLY A 32 -5.47 2.12 -8.86
C GLY A 32 -6.23 3.44 -8.74
N VAL A 33 -5.97 4.35 -9.66
CA VAL A 33 -6.67 5.65 -9.74
C VAL A 33 -8.13 5.44 -10.18
N GLU A 34 -8.41 4.40 -10.98
CA GLU A 34 -9.73 4.12 -11.55
C GLU A 34 -10.82 3.79 -10.50
N GLN A 35 -10.47 3.19 -9.37
CA GLN A 35 -11.46 2.85 -8.33
C GLN A 35 -11.70 4.00 -7.35
N ARG A 36 -10.83 5.03 -7.31
CA ARG A 36 -11.09 6.27 -6.55
C ARG A 36 -12.16 7.13 -7.20
N GLU A 37 -12.16 7.26 -8.53
CA GLU A 37 -13.20 8.04 -9.23
C GLU A 37 -14.61 7.45 -9.07
N ASN A 38 -14.72 6.14 -8.87
CA ASN A 38 -16.01 5.49 -8.63
C ASN A 38 -16.53 5.68 -7.19
N LEU A 39 -15.67 6.11 -6.25
CA LEU A 39 -16.06 6.38 -4.86
C LEU A 39 -16.48 7.84 -4.63
N ASP A 40 -16.05 8.76 -5.51
CA ASP A 40 -16.42 10.18 -5.46
C ASP A 40 -17.72 10.51 -6.23
N LYS A 41 -18.34 9.54 -6.90
CA LYS A 41 -19.67 9.73 -7.49
C LYS A 41 -20.73 9.71 -6.39
N ALA A 42 -21.14 10.91 -5.98
CA ALA A 42 -22.33 11.11 -5.14
C ALA A 42 -23.52 10.31 -5.70
N PRO A 43 -24.29 9.59 -4.86
CA PRO A 43 -25.40 8.78 -5.35
C PRO A 43 -26.40 9.65 -6.11
N GLU A 44 -26.65 9.32 -7.37
CA GLU A 44 -27.68 10.01 -8.17
C GLU A 44 -29.05 9.76 -7.53
N ILE A 45 -29.56 10.80 -6.85
CA ILE A 45 -30.94 10.80 -6.33
C ILE A 45 -31.86 10.88 -7.55
N LYS A 46 -32.44 9.74 -7.92
CA LYS A 46 -33.53 9.67 -8.90
C LYS A 46 -34.85 9.98 -8.18
N PHE A 47 -35.51 11.06 -8.57
CA PHE A 47 -36.89 11.40 -8.19
C PHE A 47 -37.90 10.59 -8.99
#